data_AF-A0AB38MQ85-F1
#
_entry.id   AF-A0AB38MQ85-F1
#
_cell.length_a   1.000
_cell.length_b   1.000
_cell.length_c   1.000
_cell.angle_alpha   90.00
_cell.angle_beta   90.00
_cell.angle_gamma   90.00
#
_symmetry.space_group_name_H-M   'P 1'
#
loop_
_entity.id
_entity.type
_entity.pdbx_description
1 polymer ?
#
loop_
_entity_poly.entity_id
_entity_poly.type
_entity_poly.pdbx_seq_one_letter_code
_entity_poly.pdbx_strand_id
1 'polypeptide(L)'
;MHRDLKPANILITNKGVVKVGDLGLARIYRQPLQPLYNGDKVVVTIWYRAPELLLGARHYTPSVDVWAIGCIYAEMLSLRPMFKGEEARIDGKKLPFQRHQMMCIMDVLGYPNTQNWPGIKHMPEYNELQPPQTRFSYKLPNWFNQRSHSIKGFNLLHSMLTYDPEKRITAREALTHPFFVSEDPAPVKEPFVVYNQECIYADLLSQKQEIKKAKNVLKQLKDNEESERTRKLEEARRRVLENFDRVQQVGTSAKKAEATKNAEETALEELAKEQYEAKKSKLPSFWLSSLQPDSSPIADKIRTLENTKMVTMCRQANPPHPMSLKDLHGVILKSNKGDAESIVCASCNKTLNNSTPMFASKGCSNILCKYCIDTLYKAHKQCPVCDNPVKDANEDLIKVSVEGTGFAAGGGVMLKRRTGALGLN
;
A
#
# COMPACT_ATOMS: atom_id res chain seq x y z
N MET A 1 -7.09 20.24 7.11
CA MET A 1 -6.71 19.99 5.70
C MET A 1 -5.43 19.19 5.69
N HIS A 2 -5.33 18.18 4.83
CA HIS A 2 -4.15 17.30 4.72
C HIS A 2 -3.07 17.89 3.82
N ARG A 3 -3.45 18.41 2.64
CA ARG A 3 -2.57 19.11 1.67
C ARG A 3 -1.50 18.24 0.98
N ASP A 4 -1.50 16.93 1.21
CA ASP A 4 -0.54 15.98 0.62
C ASP A 4 -1.15 14.58 0.44
N LEU A 5 -2.40 14.53 -0.01
CA LEU A 5 -3.03 13.25 -0.33
C LEU A 5 -2.46 12.71 -1.64
N LYS A 6 -1.90 11.50 -1.57
CA LYS A 6 -1.33 10.74 -2.68
C LYS A 6 -1.36 9.25 -2.31
N PRO A 7 -1.27 8.32 -3.28
CA PRO A 7 -1.33 6.88 -3.01
C PRO A 7 -0.35 6.40 -1.93
N ALA A 8 0.88 6.94 -1.91
CA ALA A 8 1.88 6.60 -0.89
C ALA A 8 1.46 6.95 0.55
N ASN A 9 0.52 7.88 0.72
CA ASN A 9 0.01 8.32 2.03
C ASN A 9 -1.33 7.64 2.38
N ILE A 10 -1.85 6.75 1.52
CA ILE A 10 -3.04 5.92 1.77
C ILE A 10 -2.59 4.50 2.10
N LEU A 11 -2.56 4.17 3.39
CA LEU A 11 -2.13 2.88 3.88
C LEU A 11 -3.33 1.93 3.98
N ILE A 12 -3.09 0.65 3.73
CA ILE A 12 -4.12 -0.40 3.86
C ILE A 12 -3.56 -1.47 4.79
N THR A 13 -4.30 -1.76 5.87
CA THR A 13 -3.95 -2.85 6.79
C THR A 13 -4.22 -4.22 6.17
N ASN A 14 -3.67 -5.29 6.75
CA ASN A 14 -3.99 -6.66 6.33
C ASN A 14 -5.49 -7.00 6.46
N LYS A 15 -6.22 -6.29 7.32
CA LYS A 15 -7.68 -6.40 7.45
C LYS A 15 -8.42 -5.51 6.43
N GLY A 16 -7.77 -4.93 5.43
CA GLY A 16 -8.39 -4.05 4.43
C GLY A 16 -8.88 -2.70 4.96
N VAL A 17 -8.55 -2.34 6.21
CA VAL A 17 -8.86 -1.01 6.76
C VAL A 17 -7.92 0.03 6.15
N VAL A 18 -8.50 1.06 5.54
CA VAL A 18 -7.78 2.21 4.98
C VAL A 18 -7.40 3.18 6.11
N LYS A 19 -6.14 3.60 6.13
CA LYS A 19 -5.61 4.62 7.06
C LYS A 19 -4.87 5.69 6.27
N VAL A 20 -5.26 6.94 6.48
CA VAL A 20 -4.54 8.09 5.92
C VAL A 20 -3.35 8.40 6.82
N GLY A 21 -2.15 8.41 6.25
CA GLY A 21 -0.88 8.68 6.92
C GLY A 21 -0.25 10.00 6.47
N ASP A 22 0.90 10.34 7.06
CA ASP A 22 1.73 11.52 6.74
C ASP A 22 1.00 12.88 6.83
N LEU A 23 0.85 13.36 8.06
CA LEU A 23 0.27 14.68 8.35
C LEU A 23 1.32 15.81 8.37
N GLY A 24 2.51 15.62 7.77
CA GLY A 24 3.62 16.59 7.84
C GLY A 24 3.28 17.97 7.26
N LEU A 25 2.41 18.02 6.25
CA LEU A 25 1.94 19.25 5.61
C LEU A 25 0.53 19.69 6.07
N ALA A 26 -0.06 18.97 7.02
CA ALA A 26 -1.41 19.23 7.49
C ALA A 26 -1.51 20.59 8.19
N ARG A 27 -2.67 21.24 8.04
CA ARG A 27 -2.98 22.53 8.68
C ARG A 27 -4.42 22.55 9.19
N ILE A 28 -4.58 23.22 10.33
CA ILE A 28 -5.91 23.53 10.88
C ILE A 28 -6.55 24.57 9.96
N TYR A 29 -7.75 24.27 9.47
CA TYR A 29 -8.57 25.20 8.72
C TYR A 29 -9.56 25.85 9.69
N ARG A 30 -9.54 27.18 9.80
CA ARG A 30 -10.52 27.97 10.53
C ARG A 30 -11.03 29.07 9.63
N GLN A 31 -12.31 29.40 9.78
CA GLN A 31 -12.86 30.64 9.24
C GLN A 31 -12.67 31.74 10.30
N PRO A 32 -12.21 32.95 9.93
CA PRO A 32 -11.91 33.43 8.58
C PRO A 32 -10.61 32.87 7.96
N LEU A 33 -10.58 32.78 6.63
CA LEU A 33 -9.48 32.21 5.85
C LEU A 33 -8.16 32.93 6.11
N GLN A 34 -7.23 32.26 6.78
CA GLN A 34 -5.86 32.76 6.93
C GLN A 34 -5.07 32.53 5.63
N PRO A 35 -4.34 33.53 5.10
CA PRO A 35 -3.47 33.34 3.95
C PRO A 35 -2.37 32.33 4.30
N LEU A 36 -2.30 31.22 3.55
CA LEU A 36 -1.27 30.21 3.73
C LEU A 36 -0.06 30.57 2.87
N TYR A 37 0.57 31.71 3.17
CA TYR A 37 1.89 32.04 2.62
C TYR A 37 2.88 32.01 3.76
N ASN A 38 3.72 30.97 3.79
CA ASN A 38 5.09 30.95 4.31
C ASN A 38 5.59 29.51 4.41
N GLY A 39 6.67 29.18 3.70
CA GLY A 39 7.66 28.20 4.18
C GLY A 39 7.66 26.79 3.60
N ASP A 40 6.61 26.29 2.96
CA ASP A 40 6.58 24.90 2.46
C ASP A 40 7.35 24.77 1.12
N LYS A 41 8.66 25.07 1.14
CA LYS A 41 9.64 24.79 0.08
C LYS A 41 9.98 23.29 0.05
N VAL A 42 8.99 22.45 -0.16
CA VAL A 42 9.21 21.02 -0.32
C VAL A 42 8.83 20.64 -1.74
N VAL A 43 9.79 20.05 -2.45
CA VAL A 43 9.56 19.38 -3.73
C VAL A 43 8.63 18.20 -3.44
N VAL A 44 7.37 18.36 -3.81
CA VAL A 44 6.32 17.34 -3.63
C VAL A 44 5.74 17.05 -4.99
N THR A 45 5.48 15.77 -5.24
CA THR A 45 4.81 15.26 -6.44
C THR A 45 3.57 16.11 -6.77
N ILE A 46 3.62 16.83 -7.89
CA ILE A 46 2.57 17.78 -8.30
C ILE A 46 1.33 17.12 -8.92
N TRP A 47 1.35 15.82 -9.16
CA TRP A 47 0.33 15.09 -9.94
C TRP A 47 -1.07 15.14 -9.35
N TYR A 48 -1.18 15.29 -8.02
CA TYR A 48 -2.44 15.34 -7.27
C TYR A 48 -2.83 16.76 -6.86
N ARG A 49 -2.06 17.77 -7.30
CA ARG A 49 -2.26 19.17 -6.89
C ARG A 49 -3.45 19.78 -7.64
N ALA A 50 -4.35 20.41 -6.88
CA ALA A 50 -5.55 21.06 -7.40
C ALA A 50 -5.23 22.28 -8.30
N PRO A 51 -6.06 22.60 -9.30
CA PRO A 51 -5.80 23.67 -10.26
C PRO A 51 -5.66 25.05 -9.61
N GLU A 52 -6.43 25.34 -8.55
CA GLU A 52 -6.30 26.58 -7.79
C GLU A 52 -4.93 26.74 -7.12
N LEU A 53 -4.31 25.63 -6.71
CA LEU A 53 -2.95 25.63 -6.16
C LEU A 53 -1.91 25.88 -7.25
N LEU A 54 -2.11 25.30 -8.43
CA LEU A 54 -1.24 25.51 -9.58
C LEU A 54 -1.30 26.96 -10.08
N LEU A 55 -2.46 27.60 -9.95
CA LEU A 55 -2.68 29.01 -10.31
C LEU A 55 -2.33 30.00 -9.19
N GLY A 56 -1.71 29.52 -8.10
CA GLY A 56 -1.15 30.37 -7.07
C GLY A 56 -2.16 30.95 -6.08
N ALA A 57 -3.35 30.33 -5.93
CA ALA A 57 -4.29 30.72 -4.88
C ALA A 57 -3.58 30.84 -3.52
N ARG A 58 -3.98 31.82 -2.70
CA ARG A 58 -3.39 32.05 -1.36
C ARG A 58 -4.30 31.59 -0.22
N HIS A 59 -5.57 31.36 -0.54
CA HIS A 59 -6.58 30.87 0.37
C HIS A 59 -6.99 29.48 -0.07
N TYR A 60 -6.48 28.47 0.65
CA TYR A 60 -6.80 27.07 0.38
C TYR A 60 -8.02 26.66 1.18
N THR A 61 -8.90 25.88 0.56
CA THR A 61 -10.07 25.29 1.21
C THR A 61 -9.89 23.78 1.30
N PRO A 62 -10.70 23.08 2.11
CA PRO A 62 -10.67 21.62 2.16
C PRO A 62 -10.93 20.94 0.81
N SER A 63 -11.44 21.65 -0.20
CA SER A 63 -11.71 21.07 -1.52
C SER A 63 -10.45 20.66 -2.28
N VAL A 64 -9.26 21.15 -1.90
CA VAL A 64 -7.98 20.68 -2.48
C VAL A 64 -7.71 19.21 -2.18
N ASP A 65 -8.12 18.75 -1.00
CA ASP A 65 -7.97 17.34 -0.59
C ASP A 65 -8.96 16.46 -1.39
N VAL A 66 -10.15 16.98 -1.72
CA VAL A 66 -11.14 16.26 -2.55
C VAL A 66 -10.65 16.11 -3.99
N TRP A 67 -10.01 17.15 -4.55
CA TRP A 67 -9.38 17.05 -5.87
C TRP A 67 -8.34 15.91 -5.90
N ALA A 68 -7.45 15.88 -4.89
CA ALA A 68 -6.43 14.83 -4.79
C ALA A 68 -7.06 13.43 -4.67
N ILE A 69 -8.15 13.28 -3.92
CA ILE A 69 -8.93 12.03 -3.85
C ILE A 69 -9.51 11.66 -5.22
N GLY A 70 -10.02 12.63 -5.99
CA GLY A 70 -10.47 12.42 -7.36
C GLY A 70 -9.36 11.90 -8.28
N CYS A 71 -8.15 12.47 -8.17
CA CYS A 71 -6.98 11.98 -8.89
C CYS A 71 -6.60 10.54 -8.48
N ILE A 72 -6.62 10.22 -7.18
CA ILE A 72 -6.37 8.87 -6.67
C ILE A 72 -7.44 7.89 -7.17
N TYR A 73 -8.71 8.30 -7.18
CA TYR A 73 -9.79 7.48 -7.72
C TYR A 73 -9.60 7.17 -9.21
N ALA A 74 -9.25 8.17 -10.02
CA ALA A 74 -8.90 7.96 -11.42
C ALA A 74 -7.65 7.07 -11.60
N GLU A 75 -6.66 7.20 -10.72
CA GLU A 75 -5.48 6.34 -10.74
C GLU A 75 -5.83 4.88 -10.42
N MET A 76 -6.70 4.61 -9.45
CA MET A 76 -7.19 3.25 -9.19
C MET A 76 -7.89 2.63 -10.40
N LEU A 77 -8.62 3.43 -11.19
CA LEU A 77 -9.30 2.97 -12.41
C LEU A 77 -8.34 2.69 -13.57
N SER A 78 -7.17 3.33 -13.60
CA SER A 78 -6.26 3.28 -14.76
C SER A 78 -4.89 2.66 -14.46
N LEU A 79 -4.61 2.35 -13.19
CA LEU A 79 -3.35 1.84 -12.67
C LEU A 79 -2.14 2.75 -12.98
N ARG A 80 -2.40 4.02 -13.30
CA ARG A 80 -1.40 5.04 -13.60
C ARG A 80 -1.91 6.43 -13.18
N PRO A 81 -1.03 7.35 -12.77
CA PRO A 81 -1.44 8.71 -12.45
C PRO A 81 -2.16 9.36 -13.61
N MET A 82 -3.34 9.95 -13.35
CA MET A 82 -4.17 10.58 -14.36
C MET A 82 -3.50 11.84 -14.95
N PHE A 83 -2.88 12.66 -14.10
CA PHE A 83 -2.24 13.91 -14.48
C PHE A 83 -0.74 13.84 -14.15
N LYS A 84 0.02 13.20 -15.04
CA LYS A 84 1.47 13.01 -14.88
C LYS A 84 2.26 14.18 -15.49
N GLY A 85 2.10 15.38 -14.92
CA GLY A 85 2.87 16.54 -15.35
C GLY A 85 4.33 16.46 -14.94
N GLU A 86 5.16 17.18 -15.69
CA GLU A 86 6.58 17.37 -15.39
C GLU A 86 6.74 18.60 -14.51
N GLU A 87 7.61 18.49 -13.52
CA GLU A 87 7.91 19.58 -12.61
C GLU A 87 8.73 20.66 -13.35
N ALA A 88 8.30 21.90 -13.21
CA ALA A 88 9.04 23.04 -13.74
C ALA A 88 10.35 23.21 -12.94
N ARG A 89 11.44 23.50 -13.65
CA ARG A 89 12.76 23.75 -13.04
C ARG A 89 12.70 24.98 -12.13
N ILE A 90 13.32 24.86 -10.96
CA ILE A 90 13.37 25.94 -9.98
C ILE A 90 14.50 26.88 -10.34
N ASP A 91 14.16 27.99 -11.01
CA ASP A 91 15.10 29.05 -11.34
C ASP A 91 14.92 30.22 -10.35
N GLY A 92 15.54 30.12 -9.18
CA GLY A 92 15.58 31.19 -8.15
C GLY A 92 14.67 30.99 -6.94
N LYS A 93 14.24 32.10 -6.30
CA LYS A 93 13.52 32.08 -5.01
C LYS A 93 11.99 31.93 -5.14
N LYS A 94 11.40 32.15 -6.32
CA LYS A 94 9.95 32.02 -6.57
C LYS A 94 9.64 30.61 -7.06
N LEU A 95 8.56 29.99 -6.57
CA LEU A 95 8.10 28.69 -7.08
C LEU A 95 7.63 28.88 -8.54
N PRO A 96 8.14 28.11 -9.50
CA PRO A 96 7.76 28.26 -10.90
C PRO A 96 6.32 27.80 -11.13
N PHE A 97 5.64 28.45 -12.07
CA PHE A 97 4.33 28.01 -12.55
C PHE A 97 4.46 26.63 -13.20
N GLN A 98 3.66 25.67 -12.73
CA GLN A 98 3.71 24.27 -13.15
C GLN A 98 2.94 24.06 -14.45
N ARG A 99 3.43 24.68 -15.53
CA ARG A 99 2.75 24.74 -16.84
C ARG A 99 2.40 23.36 -17.39
N HIS A 100 3.33 22.41 -17.36
CA HIS A 100 3.09 21.09 -17.92
C HIS A 100 1.99 20.33 -17.16
N GLN A 101 1.96 20.42 -15.82
CA GLN A 101 0.87 19.86 -15.02
C GLN A 101 -0.49 20.46 -15.38
N MET A 102 -0.57 21.78 -15.56
CA MET A 102 -1.82 22.43 -15.97
C MET A 102 -2.27 21.97 -17.38
N MET A 103 -1.33 21.79 -18.31
CA MET A 103 -1.61 21.24 -19.64
C MET A 103 -2.17 19.82 -19.57
N CYS A 104 -1.62 18.94 -18.71
CA CYS A 104 -2.15 17.60 -18.50
C CYS A 104 -3.61 17.61 -17.99
N ILE A 105 -3.94 18.53 -17.10
CA ILE A 105 -5.32 18.67 -16.59
C ILE A 105 -6.25 19.14 -17.72
N MET A 106 -5.86 20.18 -18.45
CA MET A 106 -6.66 20.75 -19.55
C MET A 106 -6.84 19.77 -20.71
N ASP A 107 -5.89 18.87 -20.97
CA ASP A 107 -6.02 17.85 -22.01
C ASP A 107 -7.17 16.88 -21.76
N VAL A 108 -7.55 16.66 -20.49
CA VAL A 108 -8.65 15.77 -20.11
C VAL A 108 -9.93 16.53 -19.76
N LEU A 109 -9.82 17.62 -19.00
CA LEU A 109 -10.98 18.36 -18.49
C LEU A 109 -11.42 19.52 -19.39
N GLY A 110 -10.68 19.80 -20.46
CA GLY A 110 -10.89 21.00 -21.28
C GLY A 110 -10.32 22.25 -20.64
N TYR A 111 -10.33 23.36 -21.38
CA TYR A 111 -9.81 24.64 -20.90
C TYR A 111 -10.76 25.26 -19.85
N PRO A 112 -10.26 25.71 -18.68
CA PRO A 112 -11.11 26.36 -17.69
C PRO A 112 -11.48 27.78 -18.15
N ASN A 113 -12.74 28.16 -17.97
CA ASN A 113 -13.28 29.44 -18.42
C ASN A 113 -14.18 30.05 -17.34
N THR A 114 -14.64 31.29 -17.55
CA THR A 114 -15.46 31.99 -16.55
C THR A 114 -16.85 31.38 -16.34
N GLN A 115 -17.32 30.49 -17.22
CA GLN A 115 -18.59 29.77 -17.02
C GLN A 115 -18.42 28.59 -16.05
N ASN A 116 -17.37 27.78 -16.27
CA ASN A 116 -17.09 26.61 -15.42
C ASN A 116 -16.33 26.97 -14.13
N TRP A 117 -15.66 28.12 -14.11
CA TRP A 117 -14.94 28.64 -12.96
C TRP A 117 -14.94 30.18 -12.94
N PRO A 118 -16.00 30.82 -12.40
CA PRO A 118 -16.12 32.28 -12.37
C PRO A 118 -14.95 33.00 -11.66
N GLY A 119 -14.40 32.35 -10.62
CA GLY A 119 -13.28 32.87 -9.83
C GLY A 119 -11.91 32.83 -10.50
N ILE A 120 -11.76 32.18 -11.66
CA ILE A 120 -10.45 31.93 -12.29
C ILE A 120 -9.67 33.21 -12.59
N LYS A 121 -10.38 34.28 -12.99
CA LYS A 121 -9.80 35.59 -13.34
C LYS A 121 -9.12 36.29 -12.16
N HIS A 122 -9.40 35.85 -10.93
CA HIS A 122 -8.81 36.40 -9.71
C HIS A 122 -7.56 35.62 -9.27
N MET A 123 -7.19 34.56 -10.00
CA MET A 123 -6.02 33.78 -9.64
C MET A 123 -4.71 34.51 -9.97
N PRO A 124 -3.70 34.50 -9.07
CA PRO A 124 -2.45 35.22 -9.29
C PRO A 124 -1.73 34.88 -10.59
N GLU A 125 -1.73 33.60 -10.97
CA GLU A 125 -1.06 33.12 -12.18
C GLU A 125 -2.04 32.93 -13.34
N TYR A 126 -3.19 33.60 -13.35
CA TYR A 126 -4.18 33.51 -14.44
C TYR A 126 -3.59 33.91 -15.80
N ASN A 127 -2.76 34.94 -15.84
CA ASN A 127 -2.13 35.42 -17.08
C ASN A 127 -1.11 34.42 -17.66
N GLU A 128 -0.60 33.48 -16.85
CA GLU A 128 0.29 32.42 -17.31
C GLU A 128 -0.46 31.33 -18.09
N LEU A 129 -1.79 31.25 -17.96
CA LEU A 129 -2.62 30.43 -18.82
C LEU A 129 -2.64 31.05 -20.22
N GLN A 130 -1.73 30.59 -21.08
CA GLN A 130 -1.75 31.05 -22.46
C GLN A 130 -3.10 30.71 -23.11
N PRO A 131 -3.69 31.63 -23.88
CA PRO A 131 -4.85 31.32 -24.68
C PRO A 131 -4.51 30.16 -25.62
N PRO A 132 -5.39 29.14 -25.72
CA PRO A 132 -5.07 27.92 -26.42
C PRO A 132 -4.79 28.16 -27.90
N GLN A 133 -3.60 27.83 -28.38
CA GLN A 133 -3.36 27.60 -29.81
C GLN A 133 -4.04 26.29 -30.28
N THR A 134 -4.20 25.34 -29.37
CA THR A 134 -4.82 24.02 -29.56
C THR A 134 -6.18 23.94 -28.87
N ARG A 135 -7.22 23.45 -29.56
CA ARG A 135 -8.54 23.24 -28.95
C ARG A 135 -8.48 22.12 -27.91
N PHE A 136 -8.59 22.48 -26.63
CA PHE A 136 -8.83 21.52 -25.54
C PHE A 136 -10.30 21.12 -25.54
N SER A 137 -10.58 19.83 -25.67
CA SER A 137 -11.94 19.27 -25.56
C SER A 137 -12.11 18.56 -24.22
N TYR A 138 -13.36 18.50 -23.74
CA TYR A 138 -13.70 17.76 -22.53
C TYR A 138 -13.71 16.25 -22.83
N LYS A 139 -12.67 15.53 -22.40
CA LYS A 139 -12.46 14.10 -22.70
C LYS A 139 -12.76 13.17 -21.53
N LEU A 140 -13.03 13.70 -20.34
CA LEU A 140 -13.29 12.90 -19.13
C LEU A 140 -14.34 11.79 -19.32
N PRO A 141 -15.49 12.01 -20.01
CA PRO A 141 -16.49 10.96 -20.21
C PRO A 141 -15.93 9.78 -21.02
N ASN A 142 -15.24 10.06 -22.13
CA ASN A 142 -14.63 9.04 -22.97
C ASN A 142 -13.50 8.32 -22.25
N TRP A 143 -12.69 9.06 -21.48
CA TRP A 143 -11.64 8.50 -20.65
C TRP A 143 -12.22 7.54 -19.60
N PHE A 144 -13.32 7.89 -18.94
CA PHE A 144 -13.94 7.04 -17.92
C PHE A 144 -14.58 5.79 -18.53
N ASN A 145 -15.36 5.95 -19.61
CA ASN A 145 -16.09 4.85 -20.26
C ASN A 145 -15.19 3.72 -20.78
N GLN A 146 -13.92 4.01 -21.08
CA GLN A 146 -12.91 3.01 -21.46
C GLN A 146 -12.44 2.14 -20.27
N ARG A 147 -12.73 2.54 -19.03
CA ARG A 147 -12.18 1.95 -17.80
C ARG A 147 -13.26 1.42 -16.86
N SER A 148 -14.43 2.06 -16.86
CA SER A 148 -15.58 1.65 -16.07
C SER A 148 -16.87 2.03 -16.77
N HIS A 149 -17.89 1.18 -16.63
CA HIS A 149 -19.24 1.41 -17.15
C HIS A 149 -20.19 2.01 -16.09
N SER A 150 -19.65 2.36 -14.92
CA SER A 150 -20.42 2.93 -13.81
C SER A 150 -20.77 4.41 -14.07
N ILE A 151 -22.03 4.68 -14.38
CA ILE A 151 -22.53 6.06 -14.56
C ILE A 151 -22.43 6.84 -13.24
N LYS A 152 -22.75 6.23 -12.09
CA LYS A 152 -22.68 6.95 -10.81
C LYS A 152 -21.21 7.12 -10.38
N GLY A 153 -20.33 6.19 -10.71
CA GLY A 153 -18.88 6.34 -10.52
C GLY A 153 -18.30 7.50 -11.34
N PHE A 154 -18.73 7.63 -12.60
CA PHE A 154 -18.38 8.78 -13.44
C PHE A 154 -18.86 10.09 -12.81
N ASN A 155 -20.13 10.16 -12.40
CA ASN A 155 -20.70 11.36 -11.80
C ASN A 155 -19.96 11.78 -10.51
N LEU A 156 -19.56 10.80 -9.69
CA LEU A 156 -18.74 11.06 -8.51
C LEU A 156 -17.37 11.64 -8.89
N LEU A 157 -16.67 11.00 -9.84
CA LEU A 157 -15.36 11.47 -10.30
C LEU A 157 -15.45 12.87 -10.91
N HIS A 158 -16.46 13.14 -11.73
CA HIS A 158 -16.72 14.45 -12.32
C HIS A 158 -16.91 15.53 -11.24
N SER A 159 -17.70 15.22 -10.20
CA SER A 159 -17.95 16.14 -9.09
C SER A 159 -16.70 16.40 -8.23
N MET A 160 -15.80 15.41 -8.11
CA MET A 160 -14.49 15.57 -7.43
C MET A 160 -13.48 16.38 -8.27
N LEU A 161 -13.50 16.22 -9.60
CA LEU A 161 -12.59 16.88 -10.55
C LEU A 161 -13.17 18.18 -11.14
N THR A 162 -14.09 18.84 -10.43
CA THR A 162 -14.62 20.14 -10.82
C THR A 162 -13.59 21.25 -10.58
N TYR A 163 -13.36 22.10 -11.59
CA TYR A 163 -12.41 23.22 -11.52
C TYR A 163 -12.72 24.17 -10.38
N ASP A 164 -13.96 24.67 -10.35
CA ASP A 164 -14.42 25.62 -9.34
C ASP A 164 -14.41 24.98 -7.94
N PRO A 165 -13.53 25.42 -7.03
CA PRO A 165 -13.41 24.82 -5.70
C PRO A 165 -14.65 25.03 -4.83
N GLU A 166 -15.52 25.99 -5.15
CA GLU A 166 -16.78 26.24 -4.42
C GLU A 166 -17.90 25.30 -4.88
N LYS A 167 -17.85 24.82 -6.12
CA LYS A 167 -18.82 23.87 -6.69
C LYS A 167 -18.37 22.41 -6.59
N ARG A 168 -17.08 22.19 -6.27
CA ARG A 168 -16.51 20.86 -6.08
C ARG A 168 -17.18 20.19 -4.89
N ILE A 169 -17.58 18.92 -5.06
CA ILE A 169 -18.26 18.14 -4.02
C ILE A 169 -17.45 18.11 -2.72
N THR A 170 -18.11 18.21 -1.58
CA THR A 170 -17.44 18.03 -0.29
C THR A 170 -17.27 16.54 0.04
N ALA A 171 -16.31 16.21 0.92
CA ALA A 171 -16.15 14.83 1.38
C ALA A 171 -17.42 14.27 2.04
N ARG A 172 -18.20 15.11 2.74
CA ARG A 172 -19.46 14.72 3.37
C ARG A 172 -20.52 14.35 2.33
N GLU A 173 -20.70 15.18 1.30
CA GLU A 173 -21.64 14.91 0.22
C GLU A 173 -21.21 13.71 -0.61
N ALA A 174 -19.90 13.56 -0.86
CA ALA A 174 -19.34 12.42 -1.58
C ALA A 174 -19.68 11.09 -0.89
N LEU A 175 -19.64 11.01 0.45
CA LEU A 175 -20.00 9.80 1.20
C LEU A 175 -21.49 9.42 1.05
N THR A 176 -22.35 10.39 0.77
CA THR A 176 -23.78 10.17 0.50
C THR A 176 -24.10 9.97 -0.98
N HIS A 177 -23.09 9.99 -1.85
CA HIS A 177 -23.28 9.91 -3.29
C HIS A 177 -23.91 8.56 -3.70
N PRO A 178 -24.81 8.53 -4.69
CA PRO A 178 -25.47 7.30 -5.17
C PRO A 178 -24.51 6.16 -5.51
N PHE A 179 -23.27 6.46 -5.92
CA PHE A 179 -22.22 5.48 -6.17
C PHE A 179 -21.93 4.59 -4.95
N PHE A 180 -21.93 5.14 -3.74
CA PHE A 180 -21.67 4.36 -2.52
C PHE A 180 -22.95 3.81 -1.86
N VAL A 181 -24.08 4.47 -2.08
CA VAL A 181 -25.34 4.16 -1.36
C VAL A 181 -26.23 3.20 -2.13
N SER A 182 -26.20 3.24 -3.46
CA SER A 182 -27.21 2.59 -4.31
C SER A 182 -26.63 1.81 -5.50
N GLU A 183 -25.32 1.81 -5.68
CA GLU A 183 -24.67 0.99 -6.70
C GLU A 183 -24.10 -0.27 -6.06
N ASP A 184 -24.33 -1.41 -6.72
CA ASP A 184 -23.69 -2.66 -6.34
C ASP A 184 -22.34 -2.81 -7.06
N PRO A 185 -21.30 -3.32 -6.37
CA PRO A 185 -21.31 -3.70 -4.96
C PRO A 185 -21.21 -2.49 -4.03
N ALA A 186 -21.99 -2.51 -2.94
CA ALA A 186 -21.88 -1.51 -1.88
C ALA A 186 -20.50 -1.57 -1.18
N PRO A 187 -19.99 -0.44 -0.64
CA PRO A 187 -18.77 -0.42 0.14
C PRO A 187 -18.84 -1.36 1.33
N VAL A 188 -17.78 -2.13 1.54
CA VAL A 188 -17.70 -3.08 2.64
C VAL A 188 -17.40 -2.32 3.95
N LYS A 189 -18.38 -2.27 4.86
CA LYS A 189 -18.27 -1.54 6.15
C LYS A 189 -17.23 -2.12 7.11
N GLU A 190 -17.08 -3.44 7.09
CA GLU A 190 -16.05 -4.17 7.82
C GLU A 190 -15.22 -4.93 6.81
N PRO A 191 -14.05 -4.44 6.42
CA PRO A 191 -13.27 -5.06 5.38
C PRO A 191 -12.89 -6.49 5.79
N PHE A 192 -13.53 -7.46 5.16
CA PHE A 192 -13.07 -8.84 5.11
C PHE A 192 -12.51 -9.03 3.71
N VAL A 193 -11.23 -9.41 3.63
CA VAL A 193 -10.60 -9.60 2.33
C VAL A 193 -11.01 -10.97 1.82
N VAL A 194 -11.99 -10.98 0.92
CA VAL A 194 -12.27 -12.14 0.08
C VAL A 194 -11.23 -12.15 -1.02
N TYR A 195 -10.31 -13.10 -0.96
CA TYR A 195 -9.45 -13.37 -2.09
C TYR A 195 -10.10 -14.50 -2.91
N ASN A 196 -10.50 -14.21 -4.15
CA ASN A 196 -10.71 -15.27 -5.12
C ASN A 196 -9.35 -15.96 -5.42
N GLN A 197 -9.36 -17.12 -6.08
CA GLN A 197 -8.13 -17.88 -6.37
C GLN A 197 -7.04 -17.03 -7.05
N GLU A 198 -7.43 -16.13 -7.94
CA GLU A 198 -6.53 -15.23 -8.66
C GLU A 198 -5.91 -14.18 -7.72
N CYS A 199 -6.68 -13.63 -6.79
CA CYS A 199 -6.19 -12.66 -5.81
C CYS A 199 -5.28 -13.32 -4.76
N ILE A 200 -5.56 -14.57 -4.33
CA ILE A 200 -4.63 -15.33 -3.47
C ILE A 200 -3.32 -15.56 -4.22
N TYR A 201 -3.41 -15.94 -5.48
CA TYR A 201 -2.24 -16.19 -6.32
C TYR A 201 -1.42 -14.91 -6.53
N ALA A 202 -2.07 -13.80 -6.86
CA ALA A 202 -1.44 -12.50 -7.03
C ALA A 202 -0.78 -12.00 -5.74
N ASP A 203 -1.45 -12.14 -4.59
CA ASP A 203 -0.89 -11.78 -3.28
C ASP A 203 0.32 -12.66 -2.94
N LEU A 204 0.23 -13.98 -3.12
CA LEU A 204 1.37 -14.90 -2.89
C LEU A 204 2.55 -14.60 -3.81
N LEU A 205 2.29 -14.24 -5.07
CA LEU A 205 3.33 -13.81 -6.01
C LEU A 205 3.96 -12.48 -5.57
N SER A 206 3.15 -11.52 -5.14
CA SER A 206 3.62 -10.23 -4.62
C SER A 206 4.49 -10.43 -3.38
N GLN A 207 4.01 -11.19 -2.39
CA GLN A 207 4.77 -11.55 -1.19
C GLN A 207 6.11 -12.23 -1.55
N LYS A 208 6.13 -13.14 -2.52
CA LYS A 208 7.38 -13.76 -3.00
C LYS A 208 8.34 -12.73 -3.62
N GLN A 209 7.84 -11.79 -4.41
CA GLN A 209 8.66 -10.72 -4.99
C GLN A 209 9.21 -9.78 -3.92
N GLU A 210 8.41 -9.40 -2.94
CA GLU A 210 8.82 -8.57 -1.80
C GLU A 210 9.89 -9.29 -0.97
N ILE A 211 9.70 -10.56 -0.65
CA ILE A 211 10.70 -11.39 0.05
C ILE A 211 12.01 -11.44 -0.76
N LYS A 212 11.94 -11.60 -2.09
CA LYS A 212 13.13 -11.58 -2.95
C LYS A 212 13.84 -10.22 -2.90
N LYS A 213 13.09 -9.11 -2.99
CA LYS A 213 13.64 -7.75 -2.88
C LYS A 213 14.29 -7.52 -1.52
N ALA A 214 13.61 -7.91 -0.43
CA ALA A 214 14.13 -7.80 0.93
C ALA A 214 15.43 -8.59 1.12
N LYS A 215 15.51 -9.82 0.60
CA LYS A 215 16.74 -10.63 0.61
C LYS A 215 17.89 -9.97 -0.15
N ASN A 216 17.61 -9.36 -1.31
CA ASN A 216 18.63 -8.65 -2.08
C ASN A 216 19.15 -7.41 -1.35
N VAL A 217 18.27 -6.62 -0.73
CA VAL A 217 18.66 -5.46 0.09
C VAL A 217 19.50 -5.92 1.28
N LEU A 218 19.11 -6.99 1.97
CA LEU A 218 19.87 -7.54 3.09
C LEU A 218 21.27 -7.99 2.64
N LYS A 219 21.38 -8.61 1.46
CA LYS A 219 22.67 -9.00 0.87
C LYS A 219 23.55 -7.77 0.61
N GLN A 220 23.00 -6.73 -0.03
CA GLN A 220 23.75 -5.49 -0.29
C GLN A 220 24.24 -4.82 0.99
N LEU A 221 23.42 -4.81 2.04
CA LEU A 221 23.81 -4.26 3.34
C LEU A 221 24.98 -5.03 3.96
N LYS A 222 24.98 -6.37 3.84
CA LYS A 222 26.09 -7.22 4.28
C LYS A 222 27.36 -6.94 3.49
N ASP A 223 27.28 -6.96 2.17
CA ASP A 223 28.43 -6.73 1.29
C ASP A 223 29.06 -5.35 1.56
N ASN A 224 28.23 -4.34 1.82
CA ASN A 224 28.67 -3.00 2.20
C ASN A 224 29.32 -2.95 3.58
N GLU A 225 28.74 -3.62 4.59
CA GLU A 225 29.31 -3.67 5.95
C GLU A 225 30.66 -4.40 5.95
N GLU A 226 30.75 -5.52 5.22
CA GLU A 226 31.99 -6.27 5.07
C GLU A 226 33.05 -5.41 4.37
N SER A 227 32.73 -4.79 3.23
CA SER A 227 33.64 -3.90 2.50
C SER A 227 34.11 -2.71 3.36
N GLU A 228 33.22 -2.13 4.15
CA GLU A 228 33.57 -1.03 5.06
C GLU A 228 34.50 -1.51 6.18
N ARG A 229 34.29 -2.72 6.70
CA ARG A 229 35.16 -3.35 7.69
C ARG A 229 36.56 -3.61 7.12
N THR A 230 36.67 -4.11 5.90
CA THR A 230 37.97 -4.35 5.24
C THR A 230 38.69 -3.03 4.98
N ARG A 231 37.98 -2.01 4.48
CA ARG A 231 38.55 -0.67 4.24
C ARG A 231 39.10 -0.05 5.53
N LYS A 232 38.34 -0.16 6.63
CA LYS A 232 38.78 0.32 7.95
C LYS A 232 40.02 -0.41 8.45
N LEU A 233 40.10 -1.74 8.25
CA LEU A 233 41.25 -2.53 8.64
C LEU A 233 42.51 -2.17 7.83
N GLU A 234 42.37 -1.98 6.51
CA GLU A 234 43.47 -1.55 5.63
C GLU A 234 43.96 -0.14 5.97
N GLU A 235 43.03 0.78 6.25
CA GLU A 235 43.37 2.13 6.66
C GLU A 235 44.10 2.16 8.01
N ALA A 236 43.63 1.39 9.00
CA ALA A 236 44.33 1.22 10.26
C ALA A 236 45.74 0.62 10.06
N ARG A 237 45.86 -0.41 9.22
CA ARG A 237 47.16 -1.05 8.91
C ARG A 237 48.14 -0.06 8.25
N ARG A 238 47.66 0.78 7.33
CA ARG A 238 48.46 1.82 6.68
C ARG A 238 48.90 2.90 7.66
N ARG A 239 48.01 3.38 8.54
CA ARG A 239 48.36 4.37 9.59
C ARG A 239 49.44 3.83 10.54
N VAL A 240 49.37 2.54 10.90
CA VAL A 240 50.40 1.89 11.73
C VAL A 240 51.76 1.84 11.01
N LEU A 241 51.79 1.50 9.72
CA LEU A 241 53.02 1.49 8.92
C LEU A 241 53.62 2.90 8.77
N GLU A 242 52.80 3.89 8.44
CA GLU A 242 53.25 5.29 8.32
C GLU A 242 53.80 5.84 9.65
N ASN A 243 53.16 5.50 10.77
CA ASN A 243 53.67 5.85 12.10
C ASN A 243 54.98 5.11 12.43
N PHE A 244 55.11 3.83 12.07
CA PHE A 244 56.36 3.07 12.26
C PHE A 244 57.54 3.71 11.50
N ASP A 245 57.34 4.08 10.23
CA ASP A 245 58.38 4.71 9.40
C ASP A 245 58.77 6.11 9.90
N ARG A 246 57.79 6.95 10.28
CA ARG A 246 58.06 8.27 10.89
C ARG A 246 58.86 8.15 12.19
N VAL A 247 58.55 7.14 13.00
CA VAL A 247 59.15 6.90 14.30
C VAL A 247 60.56 6.30 14.20
N GLN A 248 60.94 5.72 13.06
CA GLN A 248 62.34 5.33 12.79
C GLN A 248 63.23 6.53 12.42
N GLN A 249 62.65 7.62 11.91
CA GLN A 249 63.42 8.78 11.44
C GLN A 249 63.72 9.83 12.53
N VAL A 250 63.05 9.79 13.69
CA VAL A 250 63.13 10.89 14.69
C VAL A 250 63.14 10.39 16.16
N GLY A 251 64.29 10.03 16.73
CA GLY A 251 64.60 10.20 18.17
C GLY A 251 64.28 9.08 19.20
N THR A 252 64.83 9.25 20.42
CA THR A 252 65.04 8.27 21.52
C THR A 252 63.78 7.76 22.26
N SER A 253 63.89 6.56 22.87
CA SER A 253 62.78 5.68 23.31
C SER A 253 61.70 6.23 24.25
N ALA A 254 61.95 7.27 25.06
CA ALA A 254 60.99 7.71 26.08
C ALA A 254 59.94 8.72 25.55
N LYS A 255 60.35 9.71 24.75
CA LYS A 255 59.42 10.66 24.09
C LYS A 255 58.60 10.00 22.97
N LYS A 256 59.09 8.84 22.50
CA LYS A 256 58.52 8.02 21.43
C LYS A 256 57.16 7.44 21.81
N ALA A 257 57.03 6.88 23.01
CA ALA A 257 55.82 6.19 23.48
C ALA A 257 54.65 7.13 23.81
N GLU A 258 54.92 8.30 24.38
CA GLU A 258 53.88 9.27 24.78
C GLU A 258 53.28 10.00 23.56
N ALA A 259 54.10 10.32 22.56
CA ALA A 259 53.64 10.86 21.30
C ALA A 259 52.85 9.83 20.45
N THR A 260 53.19 8.53 20.52
CA THR A 260 52.40 7.49 19.85
C THR A 260 51.04 7.32 20.50
N LYS A 261 50.98 7.33 21.84
CA LYS A 261 49.73 7.16 22.59
C LYS A 261 48.75 8.30 22.37
N ASN A 262 49.21 9.56 22.38
CA ASN A 262 48.35 10.72 22.10
C ASN A 262 47.86 10.76 20.64
N ALA A 263 48.71 10.34 19.69
CA ALA A 263 48.31 10.24 18.29
C ALA A 263 47.31 9.11 18.05
N GLU A 264 47.45 7.97 18.73
CA GLU A 264 46.48 6.88 18.71
C GLU A 264 45.13 7.29 19.29
N GLU A 265 45.13 8.00 20.42
CA GLU A 265 43.90 8.46 21.08
C GLU A 265 43.13 9.49 20.24
N THR A 266 43.85 10.45 19.64
CA THR A 266 43.23 11.45 18.73
C THR A 266 42.66 10.78 17.47
N ALA A 267 43.36 9.79 16.90
CA ALA A 267 42.89 9.05 15.74
C ALA A 267 41.66 8.18 16.05
N LEU A 268 41.55 7.66 17.28
CA LEU A 268 40.38 6.91 17.74
C LEU A 268 39.14 7.81 17.91
N GLU A 269 39.31 9.04 18.41
CA GLU A 269 38.22 10.01 18.53
C GLU A 269 37.71 10.49 17.16
N GLU A 270 38.60 10.76 16.19
CA GLU A 270 38.20 11.12 14.82
C GLU A 270 37.46 9.98 14.13
N LEU A 271 37.94 8.73 14.27
CA LEU A 271 37.25 7.54 13.77
C LEU A 271 35.85 7.37 14.39
N ALA A 272 35.68 7.67 15.68
CA ALA A 272 34.38 7.60 16.35
C ALA A 272 33.40 8.67 15.81
N LYS A 273 33.91 9.87 15.51
CA LYS A 273 33.13 10.99 14.97
C LYS A 273 32.69 10.73 13.51
N GLU A 274 33.58 10.22 12.67
CA GLU A 274 33.25 9.80 11.31
C GLU A 274 32.26 8.63 11.28
N GLN A 275 32.38 7.67 12.21
CA GLN A 275 31.40 6.60 12.37
C GLN A 275 30.01 7.10 12.75
N TYR A 276 29.93 8.16 13.57
CA TYR A 276 28.67 8.78 13.95
C TYR A 276 28.02 9.52 12.77
N GLU A 277 28.80 10.27 11.98
CA GLU A 277 28.30 11.00 10.81
C GLU A 277 27.91 10.07 9.65
N ALA A 278 28.67 9.00 9.40
CA ALA A 278 28.37 8.00 8.38
C ALA A 278 27.10 7.18 8.69
N LYS A 279 26.72 7.04 9.96
CA LYS A 279 25.44 6.41 10.37
C LYS A 279 24.23 7.29 10.07
N LYS A 280 24.40 8.62 9.98
CA LYS A 280 23.32 9.59 9.77
C LYS A 280 22.84 9.68 8.32
N SER A 281 23.70 9.36 7.35
CA SER A 281 23.44 9.53 5.90
C SER A 281 23.02 8.26 5.15
N LYS A 282 22.99 7.09 5.82
CA LYS A 282 22.80 5.78 5.18
C LYS A 282 21.43 5.13 5.40
N LEU A 283 20.43 5.88 5.86
CA LEU A 283 19.08 5.33 6.05
C LEU A 283 18.31 5.32 4.72
N PRO A 284 17.89 4.15 4.20
CA PRO A 284 17.08 4.08 2.98
C PRO A 284 15.68 4.66 3.21
N SER A 285 15.07 5.20 2.16
CA SER A 285 13.77 5.88 2.16
C SER A 285 12.56 4.95 2.32
N PHE A 286 12.75 3.64 2.46
CA PHE A 286 11.67 2.66 2.51
C PHE A 286 11.78 1.77 3.75
N TRP A 287 10.81 1.90 4.66
CA TRP A 287 10.73 1.13 5.90
C TRP A 287 9.82 -0.09 5.72
N LEU A 288 10.33 -1.29 6.03
CA LEU A 288 9.46 -2.38 6.50
C LEU A 288 8.96 -1.99 7.90
N SER A 289 7.73 -2.37 8.30
CA SER A 289 7.23 -2.04 9.65
C SER A 289 8.13 -2.56 10.79
N SER A 290 8.95 -3.59 10.53
CA SER A 290 9.96 -4.12 11.45
C SER A 290 11.30 -3.38 11.44
N LEU A 291 11.45 -2.38 10.58
CA LEU A 291 12.69 -1.62 10.38
C LEU A 291 12.58 -0.18 10.86
N GLN A 292 11.57 0.20 11.65
CA GLN A 292 11.46 1.57 12.16
C GLN A 292 12.80 2.09 12.73
N PRO A 293 13.10 3.39 12.58
CA PRO A 293 14.32 3.98 13.09
C PRO A 293 14.32 3.95 14.63
N ASP A 294 14.73 2.81 15.17
CA ASP A 294 15.28 2.72 16.51
C ASP A 294 16.80 2.86 16.44
N SER A 295 17.40 3.22 17.58
CA SER A 295 18.83 3.45 17.75
C SER A 295 19.67 2.16 17.67
N SER A 296 19.09 1.03 17.25
CA SER A 296 19.81 -0.23 17.23
C SER A 296 20.87 -0.26 16.11
N PRO A 297 22.08 -0.80 16.38
CA PRO A 297 23.11 -0.99 15.38
C PRO A 297 22.64 -1.77 14.14
N ILE A 298 23.15 -1.43 12.96
CA ILE A 298 22.82 -2.11 11.69
C ILE A 298 23.11 -3.62 11.78
N ALA A 299 24.18 -4.02 12.47
CA ALA A 299 24.53 -5.41 12.71
C ALA A 299 23.44 -6.19 13.49
N ASP A 300 22.78 -5.55 14.46
CA ASP A 300 21.70 -6.16 15.24
C ASP A 300 20.41 -6.25 14.40
N LYS A 301 20.17 -5.28 13.51
CA LYS A 301 19.08 -5.35 12.51
C LYS A 301 19.30 -6.50 11.53
N ILE A 302 20.54 -6.70 11.06
CA ILE A 302 20.91 -7.82 10.18
C ILE A 302 20.67 -9.16 10.89
N ARG A 303 21.15 -9.33 12.13
CA ARG A 303 20.92 -10.55 12.93
C ARG A 303 19.44 -10.83 13.18
N THR A 304 18.67 -9.80 13.50
CA THR A 304 17.21 -9.92 13.72
C THR A 304 16.51 -10.37 12.44
N LEU A 305 16.90 -9.83 11.29
CA LEU A 305 16.36 -10.20 9.98
C LEU A 305 16.80 -11.60 9.52
N GLU A 306 18.01 -12.06 9.88
CA GLU A 306 18.48 -13.43 9.62
C GLU A 306 17.64 -14.47 10.37
N ASN A 307 17.28 -14.17 11.61
CA ASN A 307 16.45 -15.04 12.44
C ASN A 307 14.96 -15.00 12.03
N THR A 308 14.57 -14.03 11.20
CA THR A 308 13.19 -13.91 10.73
C THR A 308 12.99 -14.77 9.49
N LYS A 309 12.29 -15.90 9.64
CA LYS A 309 11.94 -16.79 8.52
C LYS A 309 10.93 -16.10 7.59
N MET A 310 11.42 -15.47 6.52
CA MET A 310 10.58 -14.84 5.49
C MET A 310 9.81 -15.91 4.70
N VAL A 311 8.56 -16.15 5.08
CA VAL A 311 7.61 -17.06 4.43
C VAL A 311 6.37 -16.31 3.97
N THR A 312 5.69 -16.85 2.97
CA THR A 312 4.34 -16.42 2.62
C THR A 312 3.38 -16.77 3.75
N MET A 313 2.53 -15.82 4.15
CA MET A 313 1.67 -15.94 5.33
C MET A 313 0.19 -15.82 4.94
N CYS A 314 -0.64 -16.69 5.52
CA CYS A 314 -2.08 -16.44 5.66
C CYS A 314 -2.27 -15.39 6.77
N ARG A 315 -2.44 -14.13 6.38
CA ARG A 315 -2.58 -13.00 7.32
C ARG A 315 -3.96 -12.88 7.94
N GLN A 316 -4.92 -13.67 7.44
CA GLN A 316 -6.34 -13.58 7.81
C GLN A 316 -6.75 -14.59 8.87
N ALA A 317 -6.08 -15.74 8.92
CA ALA A 317 -6.23 -16.68 10.02
C ALA A 317 -5.79 -16.04 11.34
N ASN A 318 -6.40 -16.48 12.44
CA ASN A 318 -6.03 -16.05 13.77
C ASN A 318 -5.62 -17.25 14.65
N PRO A 319 -4.32 -17.45 14.92
CA PRO A 319 -3.20 -16.58 14.56
C PRO A 319 -2.79 -16.68 13.07
N PRO A 320 -2.14 -15.64 12.50
CA PRO A 320 -1.55 -15.74 11.18
C PRO A 320 -0.56 -16.90 11.10
N HIS A 321 -0.62 -17.68 10.02
CA HIS A 321 0.24 -18.86 9.84
C HIS A 321 0.91 -18.87 8.46
N PRO A 322 2.02 -19.61 8.29
CA PRO A 322 2.64 -19.80 6.97
C PRO A 322 1.67 -20.49 6.00
N MET A 323 1.75 -20.13 4.72
CA MET A 323 0.90 -20.68 3.66
C MET A 323 1.72 -20.92 2.40
N SER A 324 1.53 -22.05 1.71
CA SER A 324 2.16 -22.33 0.43
C SER A 324 1.13 -22.68 -0.64
N LEU A 325 1.48 -22.43 -1.92
CA LEU A 325 0.61 -22.77 -3.05
C LEU A 325 0.28 -24.27 -3.13
N LYS A 326 1.15 -25.13 -2.59
CA LYS A 326 0.95 -26.59 -2.61
C LYS A 326 -0.13 -27.04 -1.62
N ASP A 327 -0.39 -26.22 -0.61
CA ASP A 327 -1.31 -26.55 0.46
C ASP A 327 -2.73 -26.06 0.15
N LEU A 328 -2.92 -25.20 -0.85
CA LEU A 328 -4.22 -24.64 -1.20
C LEU A 328 -5.11 -25.66 -1.93
N HIS A 329 -6.33 -25.82 -1.45
CA HIS A 329 -7.36 -26.66 -2.07
C HIS A 329 -8.56 -25.81 -2.47
N GLY A 330 -8.98 -25.93 -3.73
CA GLY A 330 -10.20 -25.29 -4.22
C GLY A 330 -11.44 -25.94 -3.62
N VAL A 331 -12.45 -25.14 -3.28
CA VAL A 331 -13.73 -25.62 -2.72
C VAL A 331 -14.91 -24.95 -3.43
N ILE A 332 -15.91 -25.75 -3.79
CA ILE A 332 -17.14 -25.35 -4.45
C ILE A 332 -18.23 -25.22 -3.38
N LEU A 333 -18.77 -24.01 -3.27
CA LEU A 333 -19.85 -23.68 -2.34
C LEU A 333 -21.18 -23.65 -3.10
N LYS A 334 -22.16 -24.40 -2.60
CA LYS A 334 -23.54 -24.38 -3.06
C LYS A 334 -24.39 -23.57 -2.09
N SER A 335 -25.25 -22.70 -2.59
CA SER A 335 -26.19 -21.90 -1.79
C SER A 335 -27.64 -22.19 -2.16
N ASN A 336 -28.56 -21.86 -1.25
CA ASN A 336 -29.98 -22.04 -1.49
C ASN A 336 -30.55 -20.90 -2.37
N LYS A 337 -31.53 -21.21 -3.24
CA LYS A 337 -32.04 -20.26 -4.25
C LYS A 337 -32.73 -19.01 -3.68
N GLY A 338 -33.12 -19.02 -2.40
CA GLY A 338 -33.77 -17.90 -1.71
C GLY A 338 -32.92 -17.22 -0.63
N ASP A 339 -31.79 -17.81 -0.25
CA ASP A 339 -30.88 -17.28 0.77
C ASP A 339 -29.44 -17.62 0.38
N ALA A 340 -28.82 -16.69 -0.36
CA ALA A 340 -27.47 -16.82 -0.85
C ALA A 340 -26.41 -16.89 0.27
N GLU A 341 -26.78 -16.57 1.51
CA GLU A 341 -25.91 -16.63 2.69
C GLU A 341 -25.95 -17.99 3.39
N SER A 342 -26.76 -18.95 2.93
CA SER A 342 -26.79 -20.30 3.50
C SER A 342 -25.97 -21.26 2.62
N ILE A 343 -24.79 -21.70 3.10
CA ILE A 343 -24.09 -22.84 2.47
C ILE A 343 -24.91 -24.09 2.72
N VAL A 344 -25.12 -24.88 1.69
CA VAL A 344 -25.79 -26.17 1.78
C VAL A 344 -24.86 -27.32 1.39
N CYS A 345 -25.11 -28.49 1.96
CA CYS A 345 -24.49 -29.74 1.53
C CYS A 345 -24.75 -29.95 0.03
N ALA A 346 -23.70 -30.19 -0.75
CA ALA A 346 -23.82 -30.37 -2.19
C ALA A 346 -24.72 -31.56 -2.58
N SER A 347 -24.77 -32.59 -1.72
CA SER A 347 -25.58 -33.80 -1.90
C SER A 347 -27.01 -33.64 -1.40
N CYS A 348 -27.22 -33.36 -0.10
CA CYS A 348 -28.58 -33.36 0.49
C CYS A 348 -29.23 -31.98 0.62
N ASN A 349 -28.58 -30.90 0.17
CA ASN A 349 -29.03 -29.51 0.31
C ASN A 349 -29.33 -29.05 1.75
N LYS A 350 -28.93 -29.82 2.78
CA LYS A 350 -29.06 -29.39 4.18
C LYS A 350 -28.11 -28.23 4.46
N THR A 351 -28.61 -27.18 5.12
CA THR A 351 -27.79 -26.04 5.56
C THR A 351 -26.65 -26.50 6.46
N LEU A 352 -25.44 -26.04 6.15
CA LEU A 352 -24.22 -26.34 6.88
C LEU A 352 -23.92 -25.21 7.89
N ASN A 353 -23.54 -25.60 9.09
CA ASN A 353 -23.12 -24.69 10.15
C ASN A 353 -22.05 -25.37 11.02
N ASN A 354 -21.41 -24.62 11.93
CA ASN A 354 -20.37 -25.14 12.80
C ASN A 354 -20.84 -26.14 13.86
N SER A 355 -22.15 -26.31 14.06
CA SER A 355 -22.66 -27.26 15.06
C SER A 355 -22.47 -28.72 14.62
N THR A 356 -22.28 -28.96 13.32
CA THR A 356 -22.00 -30.29 12.77
C THR A 356 -20.75 -30.27 11.89
N PRO A 357 -19.83 -31.23 12.04
CA PRO A 357 -18.68 -31.35 11.15
C PRO A 357 -19.09 -31.42 9.68
N MET A 358 -18.35 -30.71 8.83
CA MET A 358 -18.48 -30.72 7.39
C MET A 358 -17.13 -31.01 6.74
N PHE A 359 -17.15 -31.53 5.52
CA PHE A 359 -15.95 -32.01 4.85
C PHE A 359 -15.96 -31.59 3.38
N ALA A 360 -14.81 -31.18 2.86
CA ALA A 360 -14.57 -30.99 1.43
C ALA A 360 -13.84 -32.20 0.84
N SER A 361 -14.26 -32.66 -0.33
CA SER A 361 -13.53 -33.69 -1.09
C SER A 361 -12.43 -33.03 -1.92
N LYS A 362 -11.21 -33.58 -1.88
CA LYS A 362 -10.07 -33.10 -2.68
C LYS A 362 -10.30 -33.32 -4.18
N GLY A 363 -10.90 -34.45 -4.56
CA GLY A 363 -11.10 -34.80 -5.97
C GLY A 363 -12.14 -33.97 -6.72
N CYS A 364 -13.14 -33.42 -6.04
CA CYS A 364 -14.23 -32.67 -6.69
C CYS A 364 -14.56 -31.32 -6.05
N SER A 365 -13.86 -30.96 -4.98
CA SER A 365 -14.01 -29.67 -4.29
C SER A 365 -15.38 -29.42 -3.63
N ASN A 366 -16.35 -30.35 -3.70
CA ASN A 366 -17.66 -30.15 -3.08
C ASN A 366 -17.63 -30.29 -1.56
N ILE A 367 -18.45 -29.49 -0.86
CA ILE A 367 -18.67 -29.63 0.59
C ILE A 367 -19.86 -30.54 0.87
N LEU A 368 -19.64 -31.51 1.77
CA LEU A 368 -20.61 -32.48 2.23
C LEU A 368 -20.78 -32.40 3.76
N CYS A 369 -22.00 -32.64 4.23
CA CYS A 369 -22.25 -32.80 5.67
C CYS A 369 -21.73 -34.16 6.16
N LYS A 370 -21.43 -34.27 7.46
CA LYS A 370 -20.99 -35.53 8.08
C LYS A 370 -21.90 -36.72 7.73
N TYR A 371 -23.22 -36.52 7.72
CA TYR A 371 -24.15 -37.60 7.38
C TYR A 371 -23.92 -38.14 5.96
N CYS A 372 -23.82 -37.27 4.95
CA CYS A 372 -23.55 -37.69 3.57
C CYS A 372 -22.16 -38.32 3.43
N ILE A 373 -21.18 -37.86 4.22
CA ILE A 373 -19.86 -38.49 4.25
C ILE A 373 -19.95 -39.94 4.76
N ASP A 374 -20.59 -40.13 5.91
CA ASP A 374 -20.60 -41.43 6.57
C ASP A 374 -21.55 -42.41 5.87
N THR A 375 -22.70 -41.95 5.38
CA THR A 375 -23.73 -42.81 4.78
C THR A 375 -23.62 -43.01 3.27
N LEU A 376 -23.05 -42.06 2.53
CA LEU A 376 -22.95 -42.14 1.07
C LEU A 376 -21.50 -42.27 0.62
N TYR A 377 -20.68 -41.28 0.97
CA TYR A 377 -19.32 -41.15 0.44
C TYR A 377 -18.41 -42.32 0.86
N LYS A 378 -18.34 -42.62 2.16
CA LYS A 378 -17.53 -43.73 2.69
C LYS A 378 -18.14 -45.10 2.41
N ALA A 379 -19.46 -45.22 2.50
CA ALA A 379 -20.17 -46.48 2.31
C ALA A 379 -20.03 -47.00 0.86
N HIS A 380 -20.16 -46.11 -0.13
CA HIS A 380 -20.08 -46.48 -1.54
C HIS A 380 -18.69 -46.28 -2.16
N LYS A 381 -17.73 -45.74 -1.40
CA LYS A 381 -16.39 -45.36 -1.91
C LYS A 381 -16.46 -44.53 -3.20
N GLN A 382 -17.43 -43.63 -3.26
CA GLN A 382 -17.75 -42.82 -4.44
C GLN A 382 -18.35 -41.49 -3.99
N CYS A 383 -18.02 -40.39 -4.68
CA CYS A 383 -18.58 -39.08 -4.35
C CYS A 383 -20.07 -38.99 -4.74
N PRO A 384 -20.99 -38.66 -3.82
CA PRO A 384 -22.43 -38.60 -4.09
C PRO A 384 -22.89 -37.37 -4.89
N VAL A 385 -21.95 -36.61 -5.47
CA VAL A 385 -22.23 -35.38 -6.24
C VAL A 385 -21.73 -35.51 -7.67
N CYS A 386 -20.56 -36.10 -7.87
CA CYS A 386 -19.93 -36.21 -9.19
C CYS A 386 -19.62 -37.66 -9.58
N ASP A 387 -20.01 -38.64 -8.76
CA ASP A 387 -19.84 -40.07 -9.01
C ASP A 387 -18.39 -40.53 -9.23
N ASN A 388 -17.39 -39.72 -8.86
CA ASN A 388 -16.00 -40.12 -8.96
C ASN A 388 -15.64 -41.17 -7.89
N PRO A 389 -14.92 -42.23 -8.26
CA PRO A 389 -14.49 -43.27 -7.32
C PRO A 389 -13.43 -42.74 -6.36
N VAL A 390 -13.48 -43.20 -5.11
CA VAL A 390 -12.61 -42.76 -4.01
C VAL A 390 -11.76 -43.94 -3.55
N LYS A 391 -10.43 -43.81 -3.69
CA LYS A 391 -9.48 -44.87 -3.29
C LYS A 391 -9.33 -44.97 -1.78
N ASP A 392 -9.12 -43.83 -1.12
CA ASP A 392 -9.06 -43.71 0.33
C ASP A 392 -9.91 -42.51 0.79
N ALA A 393 -10.98 -42.82 1.52
CA ALA A 393 -11.92 -41.80 1.96
C ALA A 393 -11.38 -40.92 3.10
N ASN A 394 -10.39 -41.39 3.88
CA ASN A 394 -9.80 -40.57 4.93
C ASN A 394 -8.75 -39.62 4.37
N GLU A 395 -8.04 -40.00 3.30
CA GLU A 395 -7.08 -39.12 2.64
C GLU A 395 -7.74 -38.10 1.69
N ASP A 396 -8.88 -38.43 1.06
CA ASP A 396 -9.59 -37.51 0.14
C ASP A 396 -10.43 -36.44 0.85
N LEU A 397 -10.64 -36.54 2.16
CA LEU A 397 -11.51 -35.63 2.90
C LEU A 397 -10.72 -34.61 3.73
N ILE A 398 -11.08 -33.34 3.57
CA ILE A 398 -10.60 -32.22 4.38
C ILE A 398 -11.73 -31.78 5.31
N LYS A 399 -11.51 -31.79 6.62
CA LYS A 399 -12.48 -31.25 7.57
C LYS A 399 -12.53 -29.73 7.42
N VAL A 400 -13.74 -29.19 7.35
CA VAL A 400 -14.00 -27.76 7.16
C VAL A 400 -14.72 -27.20 8.37
N SER A 401 -14.32 -26.00 8.81
CA SER A 401 -15.00 -25.19 9.81
C SER A 401 -15.17 -23.76 9.31
N VAL A 402 -16.26 -23.12 9.69
CA VAL A 402 -16.51 -21.70 9.41
C VAL A 402 -15.93 -20.90 10.59
N GLU A 403 -15.02 -19.95 10.37
CA GLU A 403 -14.60 -19.07 11.47
C GLU A 403 -15.63 -17.94 11.68
N GLY A 404 -16.06 -17.76 12.92
CA GLY A 404 -17.02 -16.74 13.35
C GLY A 404 -17.01 -16.66 14.88
N THR A 405 -16.89 -15.43 15.40
CA THR A 405 -16.67 -15.09 16.81
C THR A 405 -17.62 -15.83 17.74
N GLY A 406 -17.07 -16.47 18.78
CA GLY A 406 -17.84 -17.14 19.81
C GLY A 406 -18.82 -16.18 20.48
N PHE A 407 -20.10 -16.54 20.49
CA PHE A 407 -21.00 -16.53 21.64
C PHE A 407 -22.23 -17.35 21.23
N ALA A 408 -22.74 -18.15 22.16
CA ALA A 408 -23.99 -18.87 22.00
C ALA A 408 -25.14 -17.87 21.78
N ALA A 409 -25.60 -17.71 20.54
CA ALA A 409 -26.91 -17.19 20.19
C ALA A 409 -27.25 -17.61 18.76
N GLY A 410 -28.50 -17.99 18.53
CA GLY A 410 -28.95 -18.71 17.35
C GLY A 410 -28.74 -17.99 16.02
N GLY A 411 -28.38 -18.78 15.02
CA GLY A 411 -28.98 -18.72 13.68
C GLY A 411 -28.62 -17.51 12.83
N GLY A 412 -27.37 -17.42 12.39
CA GLY A 412 -26.98 -16.61 11.25
C GLY A 412 -25.58 -16.99 10.79
N VAL A 413 -25.47 -17.69 9.67
CA VAL A 413 -24.18 -17.91 9.03
C VAL A 413 -23.84 -16.61 8.31
N MET A 414 -22.88 -15.83 8.81
CA MET A 414 -22.30 -14.75 8.00
C MET A 414 -21.45 -15.38 6.88
N LEU A 415 -22.13 -15.79 5.81
CA LEU A 415 -21.54 -15.88 4.48
C LEU A 415 -21.79 -14.57 3.78
N LYS A 416 -21.00 -13.55 4.10
CA LYS A 416 -20.93 -12.41 3.21
C LYS A 416 -20.12 -12.79 1.97
N ARG A 417 -20.87 -13.18 0.93
CA ARG A 417 -20.61 -13.11 -0.51
C ARG A 417 -19.24 -13.62 -1.01
N ARG A 418 -19.32 -14.79 -1.66
CA ARG A 418 -18.43 -15.43 -2.66
C ARG A 418 -17.03 -15.83 -2.19
N THR A 419 -16.79 -17.14 -2.17
CA THR A 419 -15.49 -17.85 -2.17
C THR A 419 -14.54 -17.52 -1.00
N GLY A 420 -14.76 -18.22 0.10
CA GLY A 420 -13.91 -18.20 1.28
C GLY A 420 -12.54 -18.84 1.04
N ALA A 421 -11.53 -18.27 1.68
CA ALA A 421 -10.30 -18.96 2.01
C ALA A 421 -10.61 -20.00 3.10
N LEU A 422 -10.22 -21.25 2.87
CA LEU A 422 -10.14 -22.27 3.91
C LEU A 422 -8.72 -22.26 4.47
N GLY A 423 -8.62 -21.99 5.77
CA GLY A 423 -7.39 -22.16 6.54
C GLY A 423 -6.97 -23.63 6.56
N LEU A 424 -5.66 -23.83 6.51
CA LEU A 424 -4.94 -25.07 6.83
C LEU A 424 -3.72 -24.58 7.64
N ASN A 425 -3.45 -24.95 8.89
CA ASN A 425 -3.89 -26.07 9.73
C ASN A 425 -4.80 -25.67 10.89
#